data_AF-A0AAV3X185-F1
#
_entry.id   AF-A0AAV3X185-F1
#
_cell.length_a   1.000
_cell.length_b   1.000
_cell.length_c   1.000
_cell.angle_alpha   90.00
_cell.angle_beta   90.00
_cell.angle_gamma   90.00
#
_symmetry.space_group_name_H-M   'P 1'
#
loop_
_entity.id
_entity.type
_entity.pdbx_description
1 polymer ?
#
loop_
_entity_poly.entity_id
_entity_poly.type
_entity_poly.pdbx_seq_one_letter_code
_entity_poly.pdbx_strand_id
1 'polypeptide(L)'
;MGIGQWNRFYIPAPVCNRYNIKPGDYLVMYDGSTGEFIIKDPLMGKIVYKEQMNSIWDLAFLAPDKESSEAIQQLQKKKYPSAGGGYSNHHIIPDHLCDQCELTIAGTRYGVFKKDGDENLMLLPDEFHKKNHSPGSPYSNLLRDVLRQRWNDLIDAGLDKDRYAIREAIQEIIEVTRDKLKDLSKQKGKTIRDV
;
A
#
# COMPACT_ATOMS: atom_id res chain seq x y z
N MET A 1 19.61 12.52 -3.78
CA MET A 1 18.95 13.62 -3.08
C MET A 1 19.35 13.62 -1.61
N GLY A 2 19.90 14.71 -1.08
CA GLY A 2 20.05 14.84 0.38
C GLY A 2 18.68 14.91 1.07
N ILE A 3 18.57 14.26 2.23
CA ILE A 3 17.36 14.32 3.08
C ILE A 3 17.07 15.78 3.42
N GLY A 4 15.84 16.25 3.19
CA GLY A 4 15.47 17.65 3.41
C GLY A 4 16.03 18.65 2.40
N GLN A 5 16.55 18.17 1.25
CA GLN A 5 16.98 19.04 0.15
C GLN A 5 15.92 19.12 -0.96
N TRP A 6 15.74 20.31 -1.51
CA TRP A 6 14.93 20.53 -2.70
C TRP A 6 15.69 20.09 -3.94
N ASN A 7 15.07 19.23 -4.73
CA ASN A 7 15.62 18.71 -5.97
C ASN A 7 14.67 19.05 -7.11
N ARG A 8 15.21 19.47 -8.26
CA ARG A 8 14.39 19.83 -9.42
C ARG A 8 14.13 18.58 -10.27
N PHE A 9 12.86 18.29 -10.55
CA PHE A 9 12.43 17.15 -11.36
C PHE A 9 11.41 17.55 -12.40
N TYR A 10 11.53 16.96 -13.58
CA TYR A 10 10.44 16.94 -14.54
C TYR A 10 9.46 15.82 -14.17
N ILE A 11 8.22 16.17 -13.84
CA ILE A 11 7.16 15.22 -13.53
C ILE A 11 6.33 14.97 -14.80
N PRO A 12 6.30 13.74 -15.33
CA PRO A 12 5.57 13.44 -16.57
C PRO A 12 4.06 13.31 -16.33
N ALA A 13 3.27 13.45 -17.39
CA ALA A 13 1.81 13.45 -17.33
C ALA A 13 1.16 12.27 -16.58
N PRO A 14 1.63 11.02 -16.70
CA PRO A 14 1.04 9.89 -15.97
C PRO A 14 1.07 10.05 -14.45
N VAL A 15 2.10 10.73 -13.92
CA VAL A 15 2.30 10.95 -12.48
C VAL A 15 1.53 12.17 -11.98
N CYS A 16 1.34 13.17 -12.85
CA CYS A 16 0.71 14.44 -12.51
C CYS A 16 -0.76 14.32 -12.08
N ASN A 17 -1.49 13.36 -12.66
CA ASN A 17 -2.88 13.09 -12.30
C ASN A 17 -3.05 12.73 -10.82
N ARG A 18 -2.07 12.03 -10.25
CA ARG A 18 -2.06 11.62 -8.85
C ARG A 18 -1.97 12.81 -7.89
N TYR A 19 -1.21 13.83 -8.27
CA TYR A 19 -0.96 15.02 -7.46
C TYR A 19 -1.86 16.20 -7.83
N ASN A 20 -2.73 16.03 -8.82
CA ASN A 20 -3.54 17.10 -9.40
C ASN A 20 -2.69 18.32 -9.85
N ILE A 21 -1.53 18.03 -10.44
CA ILE A 21 -0.61 19.03 -11.02
C ILE A 21 -0.56 18.88 -12.54
N LYS A 22 0.16 19.77 -13.22
CA LYS A 22 0.39 19.68 -14.67
C LYS A 22 1.77 19.06 -14.95
N PRO A 23 1.99 18.44 -16.11
CA PRO A 23 3.33 17.98 -16.50
C PRO A 23 4.30 19.15 -16.57
N GLY A 24 5.49 18.99 -16.00
CA GLY A 24 6.47 20.07 -15.98
C GLY A 24 7.53 19.92 -14.90
N ASP A 25 8.38 20.95 -14.80
CA ASP A 25 9.42 21.03 -13.78
C ASP A 25 8.84 21.42 -12.42
N TYR A 26 9.24 20.69 -11.39
CA TYR A 26 8.90 20.96 -10.00
C TYR A 26 10.12 20.86 -9.10
N LEU A 27 10.08 21.56 -7.97
CA LEU A 27 10.96 21.30 -6.85
C LEU A 27 10.29 20.25 -5.97
N VAL A 28 10.95 19.12 -5.77
CA VAL A 28 10.49 18.01 -4.96
C VAL A 28 11.43 17.85 -3.78
N MET A 29 10.86 17.63 -2.60
CA MET A 29 11.61 17.33 -1.39
C MET A 29 10.94 16.16 -0.69
N TYR A 30 11.76 15.25 -0.19
CA TYR A 30 11.36 14.27 0.80
C TYR A 30 12.14 14.51 2.09
N ASP A 31 11.41 14.74 3.17
CA ASP A 31 11.97 14.79 4.49
C ASP A 31 11.82 13.41 5.15
N GLY A 32 12.90 12.63 5.13
CA GLY A 32 12.94 11.30 5.75
C GLY A 32 12.82 11.30 7.29
N SER A 33 12.98 12.45 7.94
CA SER A 33 12.78 12.57 9.39
C SER A 33 11.30 12.63 9.76
N THR A 34 10.50 13.37 8.99
CA THR A 34 9.06 13.56 9.20
C THR A 34 8.19 12.64 8.32
N GLY A 35 8.78 12.06 7.27
CA GLY A 35 8.07 11.31 6.23
C GLY A 35 7.31 12.20 5.24
N GLU A 36 7.51 13.51 5.28
CA GLU A 36 6.80 14.44 4.41
C GLU A 36 7.39 14.46 3.01
N PHE A 37 6.52 14.33 2.01
CA PHE A 37 6.83 14.55 0.62
C PHE A 37 6.15 15.82 0.14
N ILE A 38 6.92 16.70 -0.49
CA ILE A 38 6.48 18.04 -0.85
C ILE A 38 6.87 18.33 -2.30
N ILE A 39 5.89 18.77 -3.10
CA ILE A 39 6.08 19.28 -4.45
C ILE A 39 5.78 20.78 -4.44
N LYS A 40 6.68 21.55 -5.02
CA LYS A 40 6.64 23.00 -5.10
C LYS A 40 6.84 23.46 -6.54
N ASP A 41 6.03 24.44 -6.95
CA ASP A 41 6.20 25.13 -8.22
C ASP A 41 7.53 25.92 -8.19
N PRO A 42 8.44 25.74 -9.16
CA PRO A 42 9.76 26.34 -9.13
C PRO A 42 9.73 27.85 -9.43
N LEU A 43 8.70 28.34 -10.11
CA LEU A 43 8.57 29.74 -10.52
C LEU A 43 7.83 30.56 -9.47
N MET A 44 6.72 30.04 -8.96
CA MET A 44 5.88 30.71 -7.97
C MET A 44 6.36 30.47 -6.54
N GLY A 45 7.19 29.45 -6.33
CA GLY A 45 7.60 29.00 -5.01
C GLY A 45 6.46 28.45 -4.15
N LYS A 46 5.29 28.19 -4.74
CA LYS A 46 4.09 27.71 -4.05
C LYS A 46 4.16 26.20 -3.89
N ILE A 47 3.86 25.70 -2.69
CA ILE A 47 3.64 24.27 -2.46
C ILE A 47 2.36 23.88 -3.21
N VAL A 48 2.49 22.98 -4.18
CA VAL A 48 1.37 22.49 -5.00
C VAL A 48 0.84 21.16 -4.50
N TYR A 49 1.66 20.41 -3.76
CA TYR A 49 1.26 19.17 -3.12
C TYR A 49 2.13 18.90 -1.90
N LYS A 50 1.51 18.41 -0.83
CA LYS A 50 2.19 18.00 0.39
C LYS A 50 1.41 16.83 1.00
N GLU A 51 2.09 15.71 1.20
CA GLU A 51 1.50 14.55 1.86
C GLU A 51 2.55 13.84 2.72
N GLN A 52 2.11 13.27 3.83
CA GLN A 52 2.93 12.38 4.63
C GLN A 52 2.93 11.00 3.98
N MET A 53 4.05 10.60 3.39
CA MET A 53 4.11 9.39 2.58
C MET A 53 4.22 8.14 3.45
N ASN A 54 3.19 7.29 3.35
CA ASN A 54 3.13 5.97 3.98
C ASN A 54 3.56 4.84 3.02
N SER A 55 3.95 5.16 1.78
CA SER A 55 4.32 4.17 0.76
C SER A 55 5.39 4.70 -0.19
N ILE A 56 6.32 3.81 -0.58
CA ILE A 56 7.59 4.11 -1.26
C ILE A 56 7.51 4.28 -2.78
N TRP A 57 6.34 4.03 -3.39
CA TRP A 57 6.21 3.93 -4.84
C TRP A 57 6.49 5.26 -5.55
N ASP A 58 6.06 6.38 -4.96
CA ASP A 58 6.19 7.69 -5.59
C ASP A 58 7.64 8.19 -5.65
N LEU A 59 8.47 7.81 -4.68
CA LEU A 59 9.91 8.11 -4.67
C LEU A 59 10.68 7.28 -5.70
N ALA A 60 10.32 5.99 -5.85
CA ALA A 60 10.97 5.08 -6.78
C ALA A 60 10.74 5.49 -8.26
N PHE A 61 9.57 6.07 -8.57
CA PHE A 61 9.24 6.53 -9.91
C PHE A 61 9.87 7.89 -10.28
N LEU A 62 10.12 8.77 -9.30
CA LEU A 62 10.63 10.12 -9.54
C LEU A 62 12.17 10.19 -9.62
N ALA A 63 12.89 9.26 -8.99
CA ALA A 63 14.35 9.19 -9.07
C ALA A 63 14.84 7.74 -8.91
N PRO A 64 15.19 7.02 -9.98
CA PRO A 64 15.62 5.63 -9.91
C PRO A 64 17.09 5.42 -9.45
N ASP A 65 17.72 6.38 -8.76
CA ASP A 65 19.15 6.35 -8.45
C ASP A 65 19.52 5.76 -7.07
N LYS A 66 20.84 5.67 -6.83
CA LYS A 66 21.46 5.03 -5.66
C LYS A 66 21.02 5.64 -4.32
N GLU A 67 20.70 6.94 -4.29
CA GLU A 67 20.24 7.62 -3.08
C GLU A 67 18.76 7.33 -2.79
N SER A 68 17.92 7.13 -3.82
CA SER A 68 16.56 6.61 -3.63
C SER A 68 16.59 5.19 -3.10
N SER A 69 17.54 4.36 -3.53
CA SER A 69 17.76 3.02 -2.95
C SER A 69 18.19 3.11 -1.47
N GLU A 70 18.98 4.11 -1.09
CA GLU A 70 19.35 4.36 0.32
C GLU A 70 18.19 4.92 1.16
N ALA A 71 17.36 5.81 0.62
CA ALA A 71 16.15 6.28 1.27
C ALA A 71 15.11 5.16 1.42
N ILE A 72 14.92 4.32 0.40
CA ILE A 72 14.13 3.08 0.45
C ILE A 72 14.71 2.13 1.50
N GLN A 73 16.03 1.94 1.53
CA GLN A 73 16.69 1.13 2.56
C GLN A 73 16.57 1.74 3.95
N GLN A 74 16.56 3.06 4.13
CA GLN A 74 16.33 3.70 5.43
C GLN A 74 14.87 3.57 5.87
N LEU A 75 13.92 3.59 4.93
CA LEU A 75 12.51 3.30 5.20
C LEU A 75 12.26 1.83 5.53
N GLN A 76 13.01 0.91 4.92
CA GLN A 76 13.00 -0.53 5.24
C GLN A 76 13.81 -0.86 6.52
N LYS A 77 14.91 -0.13 6.79
CA LYS A 77 15.78 -0.29 7.97
C LYS A 77 15.31 0.49 9.19
N LYS A 78 14.36 1.42 9.04
CA LYS A 78 13.45 1.76 10.13
C LYS A 78 12.67 0.48 10.45
N LYS A 79 13.29 -0.39 11.26
CA LYS A 79 12.57 -1.16 12.26
C LYS A 79 11.65 -0.11 12.87
N TYR A 80 10.36 -0.17 12.54
CA TYR A 80 9.37 0.67 13.19
C TYR A 80 9.70 0.57 14.68
N PRO A 81 10.19 1.65 15.33
CA PRO A 81 10.27 1.61 16.77
C PRO A 81 8.85 1.28 17.17
N SER A 82 8.67 0.18 17.90
CA SER A 82 7.40 -0.28 18.44
C SER A 82 6.60 0.96 18.82
N ALA A 83 5.64 1.34 17.98
CA ALA A 83 5.11 2.68 18.01
C ALA A 83 4.23 2.77 19.25
N GLY A 84 4.75 3.43 20.28
CA GLY A 84 3.90 4.14 21.21
C GLY A 84 3.11 5.15 20.39
N GLY A 85 1.93 4.74 19.91
CA GLY A 85 1.17 5.49 18.92
C GLY A 85 -0.14 4.83 18.47
N GLY A 86 -0.39 3.56 18.83
CA GLY A 86 -1.68 2.92 18.59
C GLY A 86 -1.87 2.40 17.16
N TYR A 87 -0.79 2.11 16.43
CA TYR A 87 -0.81 1.55 15.07
C TYR A 87 0.16 0.38 14.95
N SER A 88 -0.23 -0.65 14.20
CA SER A 88 0.58 -1.83 13.94
C SER A 88 0.48 -2.26 12.47
N ASN A 89 1.44 -3.08 12.04
CA ASN A 89 1.35 -3.74 10.74
C ASN A 89 0.28 -4.82 10.82
N HIS A 90 -0.62 -4.78 9.86
CA HIS A 90 -1.72 -5.71 9.73
C HIS A 90 -1.68 -6.39 8.38
N HIS A 91 -2.01 -7.67 8.37
CA HIS A 91 -2.18 -8.40 7.12
C HIS A 91 -3.50 -8.02 6.46
N ILE A 92 -3.43 -7.54 5.22
CA ILE A 92 -4.60 -7.22 4.39
C ILE A 92 -5.42 -8.49 4.19
N ILE A 93 -4.78 -9.58 3.77
CA ILE A 93 -5.36 -10.92 3.87
C ILE A 93 -4.97 -11.50 5.23
N PRO A 94 -5.93 -11.68 6.18
CA PRO A 94 -5.63 -12.20 7.50
C PRO A 94 -4.92 -13.55 7.44
N ASP A 95 -3.98 -13.75 8.36
CA ASP A 95 -3.16 -14.96 8.42
C ASP A 95 -3.93 -16.27 8.34
N HIS A 96 -5.04 -16.35 9.03
CA HIS A 96 -5.86 -17.55 9.06
C HIS A 96 -6.53 -17.85 7.71
N LEU A 97 -6.75 -16.84 6.86
CA LEU A 97 -7.25 -17.05 5.49
C LEU A 97 -6.13 -17.44 4.53
N CYS A 98 -4.91 -16.91 4.72
CA CYS A 98 -3.74 -17.31 3.93
C CYS A 98 -3.52 -18.83 3.93
N ASP A 99 -3.79 -19.46 5.08
CA ASP A 99 -3.60 -20.90 5.31
C ASP A 99 -4.84 -21.75 4.94
N GLN A 100 -5.97 -21.13 4.61
CA GLN A 100 -7.26 -21.81 4.35
C GLN A 100 -7.78 -21.63 2.93
N CYS A 101 -7.43 -20.54 2.26
CA CYS A 101 -7.94 -20.22 0.93
C CYS A 101 -7.01 -20.79 -0.16
N GLU A 102 -7.62 -21.47 -1.13
CA GLU A 102 -6.90 -22.17 -2.19
C GLU A 102 -6.07 -21.22 -3.04
N LEU A 103 -6.58 -19.99 -3.29
CA LEU A 103 -5.86 -18.97 -4.05
C LEU A 103 -4.55 -18.56 -3.36
N THR A 104 -4.56 -18.30 -2.05
CA THR A 104 -3.36 -17.91 -1.30
C THR A 104 -2.38 -19.07 -1.13
N ILE A 105 -2.90 -20.28 -0.96
CA ILE A 105 -2.09 -21.51 -0.93
C ILE A 105 -1.39 -21.71 -2.28
N ALA A 106 -2.12 -21.57 -3.39
CA ALA A 106 -1.57 -21.66 -4.74
C ALA A 106 -0.54 -20.54 -5.00
N GLY A 107 -0.84 -19.31 -4.58
CA GLY A 107 0.09 -18.17 -4.68
C GLY A 107 1.40 -18.40 -3.93
N THR A 108 1.32 -18.98 -2.72
CA THR A 108 2.50 -19.37 -1.94
C THR A 108 3.28 -20.49 -2.63
N ARG A 109 2.58 -21.54 -3.09
CA ARG A 109 3.18 -22.67 -3.82
C ARG A 109 3.95 -22.23 -5.07
N TYR A 110 3.42 -21.27 -5.82
CA TYR A 110 4.06 -20.73 -7.03
C TYR A 110 5.01 -19.54 -6.76
N GLY A 111 5.23 -19.19 -5.49
CA GLY A 111 6.15 -18.12 -5.09
C GLY A 111 5.76 -16.75 -5.64
N VAL A 112 4.45 -16.46 -5.72
CA VAL A 112 3.90 -15.16 -6.15
C VAL A 112 3.16 -14.41 -5.05
N PHE A 113 3.03 -15.04 -3.88
CA PHE A 113 2.44 -14.44 -2.69
C PHE A 113 3.25 -14.87 -1.46
N LYS A 114 3.53 -13.91 -0.57
CA LYS A 114 4.06 -14.19 0.77
C LYS A 114 3.10 -13.64 1.80
N LYS A 115 2.67 -14.52 2.72
CA LYS A 115 1.82 -14.19 3.86
C LYS A 115 2.35 -12.97 4.63
N ASP A 116 3.62 -12.99 4.98
CA ASP A 116 4.33 -11.90 5.68
C ASP A 116 5.09 -10.98 4.73
N GLY A 117 4.75 -11.00 3.43
CA GLY A 117 5.34 -10.10 2.45
C GLY A 117 4.81 -8.69 2.60
N ASP A 118 5.64 -7.70 2.28
CA ASP A 118 5.27 -6.27 2.31
C ASP A 118 3.99 -6.00 1.49
N GLU A 119 3.74 -6.78 0.43
CA GLU A 119 2.54 -6.67 -0.39
C GLU A 119 1.25 -6.98 0.39
N ASN A 120 1.31 -7.86 1.39
CA ASN A 120 0.17 -8.23 2.21
C ASN A 120 0.09 -7.43 3.51
N LEU A 121 1.04 -6.53 3.78
CA LEU A 121 1.06 -5.74 5.00
C LEU A 121 0.56 -4.31 4.76
N MET A 122 -0.10 -3.76 5.77
CA MET A 122 -0.53 -2.37 5.83
C MET A 122 -0.54 -1.86 7.27
N LEU A 123 -0.09 -0.63 7.47
CA LEU A 123 -0.18 0.04 8.77
C LEU A 123 -1.62 0.51 9.02
N LEU A 124 -2.25 0.03 10.09
CA LEU A 124 -3.59 0.45 10.53
C LEU A 124 -3.60 0.65 12.06
N PRO A 125 -4.62 1.31 12.63
CA PRO A 125 -4.72 1.48 14.08
C PRO A 125 -4.89 0.13 14.80
N ASP A 126 -4.28 -0.03 15.98
CA ASP A 126 -4.27 -1.28 16.78
C ASP A 126 -5.68 -1.83 17.06
N GLU A 127 -6.64 -0.94 17.27
CA GLU A 127 -8.03 -1.34 17.52
C GLU A 127 -8.75 -1.91 16.30
N PHE A 128 -8.18 -1.75 15.10
CA PHE A 128 -8.75 -2.27 13.86
C PHE A 128 -8.76 -3.80 13.86
N HIS A 129 -7.70 -4.42 14.38
CA HIS A 129 -7.54 -5.88 14.39
C HIS A 129 -8.63 -6.60 15.16
N LYS A 130 -8.98 -6.10 16.35
CA LYS A 130 -9.92 -6.77 17.26
C LYS A 130 -11.35 -6.83 16.72
N LYS A 131 -11.75 -5.89 15.85
CA LYS A 131 -13.12 -5.81 15.32
C LYS A 131 -13.26 -6.44 13.94
N ASN A 132 -12.22 -6.37 13.11
CA ASN A 132 -12.35 -6.68 11.69
C ASN A 132 -11.47 -7.84 11.23
N HIS A 133 -10.41 -8.25 11.95
CA HIS A 133 -9.47 -9.27 11.45
C HIS A 133 -9.53 -10.61 12.20
N SER A 134 -10.43 -10.74 13.17
CA SER A 134 -10.68 -12.02 13.84
C SER A 134 -11.35 -13.03 12.89
N PRO A 135 -11.11 -14.33 13.08
CA PRO A 135 -11.91 -15.36 12.42
C PRO A 135 -13.41 -15.14 12.65
N GLY A 136 -14.20 -15.23 11.59
CA GLY A 136 -15.65 -15.03 11.65
C GLY A 136 -16.11 -13.57 11.67
N SER A 137 -15.21 -12.59 11.60
CA SER A 137 -15.60 -11.18 11.40
C SER A 137 -16.27 -11.01 10.03
N PRO A 138 -17.14 -10.00 9.85
CA PRO A 138 -17.74 -9.69 8.55
C PRO A 138 -16.70 -9.48 7.44
N TYR A 139 -15.58 -8.84 7.77
CA TYR A 139 -14.46 -8.63 6.83
C TYR A 139 -13.77 -9.94 6.46
N SER A 140 -13.44 -10.80 7.43
CA SER A 140 -12.79 -12.08 7.17
C SER A 140 -13.68 -13.01 6.34
N ASN A 141 -14.99 -13.01 6.59
CA ASN A 141 -15.94 -13.80 5.79
C ASN A 141 -16.06 -13.25 4.36
N LEU A 142 -16.22 -11.93 4.20
CA LEU A 142 -16.26 -11.31 2.88
C LEU A 142 -15.00 -11.61 2.07
N LEU A 143 -13.82 -11.46 2.69
CA LEU A 143 -12.56 -11.69 2.00
C LEU A 143 -12.37 -13.17 1.65
N ARG A 144 -12.81 -14.10 2.51
CA ARG A 144 -12.85 -15.53 2.21
C ARG A 144 -13.72 -15.82 0.99
N ASP A 145 -14.90 -15.23 0.90
CA ASP A 145 -15.81 -15.44 -0.22
C ASP A 145 -15.23 -14.89 -1.53
N VAL A 146 -14.60 -13.70 -1.48
CA VAL A 146 -13.90 -13.13 -2.63
C VAL A 146 -12.73 -14.01 -3.08
N LEU A 147 -11.89 -14.47 -2.15
CA LEU A 147 -10.76 -15.34 -2.45
C LEU A 147 -11.22 -16.66 -3.10
N ARG A 148 -12.31 -17.25 -2.60
CA ARG A 148 -12.92 -18.46 -3.16
C ARG A 148 -13.51 -18.23 -4.54
N GLN A 149 -14.26 -17.13 -4.71
CA GLN A 149 -14.85 -16.82 -6.01
C GLN A 149 -13.78 -16.63 -7.07
N ARG A 150 -12.73 -15.83 -6.79
CA ARG A 150 -11.64 -15.62 -7.74
C ARG A 150 -10.85 -16.89 -8.05
N TRP A 151 -10.71 -17.80 -7.07
CA TRP A 151 -10.14 -19.11 -7.33
C TRP A 151 -10.99 -19.95 -8.28
N ASN A 152 -12.31 -19.99 -8.07
CA ASN A 152 -13.23 -20.71 -8.95
C ASN A 152 -13.23 -20.12 -10.37
N ASP A 153 -13.21 -18.79 -10.50
CA ASP A 153 -13.09 -18.12 -11.80
C ASP A 153 -11.83 -18.56 -12.56
N LEU A 154 -10.69 -18.72 -11.85
CA LEU A 154 -9.45 -19.23 -12.43
C LEU A 154 -9.58 -20.70 -12.86
N ILE A 155 -10.24 -21.54 -12.06
CA ILE A 155 -10.49 -22.95 -12.43
C ILE A 155 -11.36 -23.03 -13.68
N ASP A 156 -12.46 -22.29 -13.72
CA ASP A 156 -13.41 -22.30 -14.84
C ASP A 156 -12.76 -21.81 -16.14
N ALA A 157 -11.81 -20.87 -16.04
CA ALA A 157 -10.99 -20.41 -17.14
C ALA A 157 -9.80 -21.32 -17.49
N GLY A 158 -9.52 -22.37 -16.69
CA GLY A 158 -8.36 -23.26 -16.86
C GLY A 158 -7.01 -22.61 -16.53
N LEU A 159 -7.01 -21.57 -15.70
CA LEU A 159 -5.86 -20.75 -15.29
C LEU A 159 -5.37 -21.05 -13.86
N ASP A 160 -5.88 -22.10 -13.21
CA ASP A 160 -5.53 -22.53 -11.84
C ASP A 160 -4.06 -22.97 -11.66
N LYS A 161 -3.33 -23.07 -12.78
CA LYS A 161 -1.89 -23.36 -12.83
C LYS A 161 -1.06 -22.24 -13.44
N ASP A 162 -1.71 -21.17 -13.92
CA ASP A 162 -1.01 -20.03 -14.47
C ASP A 162 -0.52 -19.13 -13.32
N ARG A 163 0.80 -19.11 -13.18
CA ARG A 163 1.49 -18.30 -12.16
C ARG A 163 1.17 -16.80 -12.28
N TYR A 164 1.01 -16.27 -13.49
CA TYR A 164 0.71 -14.86 -13.72
C TYR A 164 -0.73 -14.55 -13.37
N ALA A 165 -1.68 -15.39 -13.80
CA ALA A 165 -3.10 -15.19 -13.48
C ALA A 165 -3.35 -15.26 -11.96
N ILE A 166 -2.70 -16.19 -11.26
CA ILE A 166 -2.78 -16.31 -9.80
C ILE A 166 -2.19 -15.07 -9.12
N ARG A 167 -1.04 -14.58 -9.61
CA ARG A 167 -0.42 -13.36 -9.10
C ARG A 167 -1.36 -12.16 -9.25
N GLU A 168 -1.89 -11.96 -10.45
CA GLU A 168 -2.79 -10.84 -10.75
C GLU A 168 -4.05 -10.88 -9.90
N ALA A 169 -4.69 -12.05 -9.76
CA ALA A 169 -5.86 -12.21 -8.91
C ALA A 169 -5.58 -11.86 -7.44
N ILE A 170 -4.45 -12.29 -6.89
CA ILE A 170 -4.06 -11.96 -5.51
C ILE A 170 -3.76 -10.46 -5.37
N GLN A 171 -3.02 -9.88 -6.33
CA GLN A 171 -2.69 -8.46 -6.32
C GLN A 171 -3.93 -7.58 -6.39
N GLU A 172 -4.88 -7.91 -7.27
CA GLU A 172 -6.17 -7.20 -7.39
C GLU A 172 -6.95 -7.24 -6.07
N ILE A 173 -7.04 -8.40 -5.43
CA ILE A 173 -7.73 -8.55 -4.13
C ILE A 173 -7.03 -7.70 -3.06
N ILE A 174 -5.69 -7.75 -2.99
CA ILE A 174 -4.91 -6.96 -2.04
C ILE A 174 -5.12 -5.46 -2.27
N GLU A 175 -5.08 -5.00 -3.52
CA GLU A 175 -5.23 -3.58 -3.88
C GLU A 175 -6.63 -3.06 -3.54
N VAL A 176 -7.68 -3.74 -3.99
CA VAL A 176 -9.08 -3.37 -3.70
C VAL A 176 -9.34 -3.38 -2.20
N THR A 177 -8.81 -4.37 -1.49
CA THR A 177 -8.98 -4.48 -0.04
C THR A 177 -8.22 -3.37 0.68
N ARG A 178 -6.98 -3.10 0.27
CA ARG A 178 -6.16 -2.00 0.81
C ARG A 178 -6.86 -0.66 0.67
N ASP A 179 -7.45 -0.37 -0.47
CA ASP A 179 -8.13 0.91 -0.69
C ASP A 179 -9.40 1.03 0.16
N LYS A 180 -10.18 -0.04 0.30
CA LYS A 180 -11.30 -0.08 1.27
C LYS A 180 -10.84 0.13 2.71
N LEU A 181 -9.72 -0.48 3.10
CA LEU A 181 -9.13 -0.30 4.43
C LEU A 181 -8.65 1.14 4.65
N LYS A 182 -8.04 1.77 3.64
CA LYS A 182 -7.67 3.19 3.68
C LYS A 182 -8.90 4.06 3.89
N ASP A 183 -9.97 3.83 3.15
CA ASP A 183 -11.21 4.61 3.26
C ASP A 183 -11.84 4.47 4.66
N LEU A 184 -11.91 3.25 5.19
CA LEU A 184 -12.36 2.99 6.56
C LEU A 184 -11.44 3.62 7.62
N SER A 185 -10.13 3.66 7.38
CA SER A 185 -9.16 4.29 8.29
C SER A 185 -9.28 5.81 8.30
N LYS A 186 -9.56 6.45 7.14
CA LYS A 186 -9.84 7.88 7.02
C LYS A 186 -11.17 8.26 7.66
N GLN A 187 -12.14 7.35 7.62
CA GLN A 187 -13.42 7.51 8.29
C GLN A 187 -13.33 7.43 9.82
N LYS A 188 -12.19 7.13 10.45
CA LYS A 188 -12.05 7.24 11.93
C LYS A 188 -12.03 8.69 12.47
N GLY A 189 -12.49 9.67 11.69
CA GLY A 189 -13.07 10.94 12.18
C GLY A 189 -14.61 10.98 12.24
N LYS A 190 -15.31 9.94 11.77
CA LYS A 190 -16.76 9.74 11.81
C LYS A 190 -17.08 8.27 12.07
N THR A 191 -17.48 8.00 13.30
CA THR A 191 -17.89 6.66 13.72
C THR A 191 -19.11 6.18 12.92
N ILE A 192 -19.22 4.86 12.70
CA ILE A 192 -20.41 4.16 12.13
C ILE A 192 -21.70 4.39 12.96
N ARG A 193 -21.63 5.17 14.04
CA ARG A 193 -22.79 5.68 14.79
C ARG A 193 -23.38 6.97 14.22
N ASP A 194 -22.79 7.53 13.17
CA ASP A 194 -23.20 8.80 12.55
C ASP A 194 -23.83 8.62 11.16
N VAL A 195 -24.36 7.43 10.85
CA VAL A 195 -25.25 7.17 9.69
C VAL A 195 -26.48 6.40 10.15
#